data_AF-K2C1U5-F1
#
_entry.id   AF-K2C1U5-F1
#
_cell.length_a   1.000
_cell.length_b   1.000
_cell.length_c   1.000
_cell.angle_alpha   90.00
_cell.angle_beta   90.00
_cell.angle_gamma   90.00
#
_symmetry.space_group_name_H-M   'P 1'
#
loop_
_entity.id
_entity.type
_entity.pdbx_description
1 polymer ?
#
loop_
_entity_poly.entity_id
_entity_poly.type
_entity_poly.pdbx_seq_one_letter_code
_entity_poly.pdbx_strand_id
1 'polypeptide(L)'
;FNVYPQKIMPGWGGGALAGYFLAVLSILSGAKVATAMIVLGVPLMDVVYVILRRLAAGKSPVWGDTNHLHHQLLRLGWSKAQIAGLYWLMSAVLGAVALQLNSQMKIYTILLIAIAVGGVLLWINLFLSSNQSE
;
A
#
# COMPACT_ATOMS: atom_id res chain seq x y z
N PHE A 1 18.54 2.52 11.97
CA PHE A 1 19.00 3.54 11.00
C PHE A 1 17.89 4.11 10.12
N ASN A 2 16.82 3.37 9.77
CA ASN A 2 15.74 3.84 8.89
C ASN A 2 14.40 4.16 9.61
N VAL A 3 14.32 3.99 10.94
CA VAL A 3 13.16 4.44 11.73
C VAL A 3 13.18 5.96 11.85
N TYR A 4 12.01 6.61 11.83
CA TYR A 4 11.92 8.06 11.95
C TYR A 4 12.47 8.57 13.29
N PRO A 5 13.33 9.62 13.31
CA PRO A 5 13.92 10.30 12.16
C PRO A 5 15.04 9.46 11.51
N GLN A 6 14.89 9.18 10.21
CA GLN A 6 15.79 8.27 9.49
C GLN A 6 17.19 8.88 9.27
N LYS A 7 18.23 8.07 9.48
CA LYS A 7 19.64 8.42 9.25
C LYS A 7 20.19 7.82 7.95
N ILE A 8 19.65 6.67 7.53
CA ILE A 8 20.05 5.95 6.32
C ILE A 8 18.80 5.41 5.63
N MET A 9 18.67 5.68 4.33
CA MET A 9 17.60 5.16 3.49
C MET A 9 18.12 3.98 2.64
N PRO A 10 17.33 2.91 2.46
CA PRO A 10 17.71 1.75 1.65
C PRO A 10 17.80 2.05 0.14
N GLY A 11 17.29 3.20 -0.31
CA GLY A 11 17.25 3.59 -1.71
C GLY A 11 16.39 2.63 -2.57
N TRP A 12 16.51 2.77 -3.89
CA TRP A 12 15.78 1.93 -4.83
C TRP A 12 16.24 0.46 -4.75
N GLY A 13 17.55 0.22 -4.65
CA GLY A 13 18.11 -1.14 -4.60
C GLY A 13 17.59 -1.96 -3.41
N GLY A 14 17.55 -1.39 -2.21
CA GLY A 14 17.05 -2.09 -1.03
C GLY A 14 15.55 -2.38 -1.09
N GLY A 15 14.74 -1.43 -1.60
CA GLY A 15 13.31 -1.62 -1.80
C GLY A 15 12.99 -2.70 -2.85
N ALA A 16 13.66 -2.64 -4.00
CA ALA A 16 13.50 -3.61 -5.07
C ALA A 16 13.90 -5.03 -4.63
N LEU A 17 15.03 -5.16 -3.93
CA LEU A 17 15.50 -6.44 -3.40
C LEU A 17 14.53 -7.04 -2.38
N ALA A 18 13.96 -6.23 -1.49
CA ALA A 18 12.96 -6.69 -0.53
C ALA A 18 11.68 -7.21 -1.23
N GLY A 19 11.20 -6.48 -2.25
CA GLY A 19 10.06 -6.92 -3.07
C GLY A 19 10.35 -8.23 -3.82
N TYR A 20 11.55 -8.35 -4.39
CA TYR A 20 12.01 -9.58 -5.06
C TYR A 20 12.02 -10.78 -4.11
N PHE A 21 12.61 -10.63 -2.91
CA PHE A 21 12.60 -11.71 -1.92
C PHE A 21 11.18 -12.10 -1.47
N LEU A 22 10.29 -11.13 -1.26
CA LEU A 22 8.89 -11.44 -0.94
C LEU A 22 8.20 -12.23 -2.05
N ALA A 23 8.42 -11.85 -3.32
CA ALA A 23 7.88 -12.57 -4.47
C ALA A 23 8.40 -14.02 -4.51
N VAL A 24 9.72 -14.22 -4.45
CA VAL A 24 10.35 -15.55 -4.49
C VAL A 24 9.87 -16.42 -3.32
N LEU A 25 9.88 -15.89 -2.09
CA LEU A 25 9.44 -16.63 -0.90
C LEU A 25 7.96 -17.01 -0.98
N SER A 26 7.11 -16.12 -1.52
CA SER A 26 5.68 -16.40 -1.68
C SER A 26 5.41 -17.56 -2.64
N ILE A 27 6.21 -17.69 -3.70
CA ILE A 27 6.13 -18.76 -4.68
C ILE A 27 6.66 -20.07 -4.08
N LEU A 28 7.87 -20.04 -3.50
CA LEU A 28 8.54 -21.23 -2.97
C LEU A 28 7.84 -21.82 -1.74
N SER A 29 7.14 -21.03 -0.92
CA SER A 29 6.42 -21.52 0.28
C SER A 29 5.08 -22.22 -0.04
N GLY A 30 4.99 -22.87 -1.20
CA GLY A 30 3.75 -23.54 -1.65
C GLY A 30 2.72 -22.57 -2.21
N ALA A 31 3.14 -21.61 -3.04
CA ALA A 31 2.27 -20.63 -3.70
C ALA A 31 1.41 -19.80 -2.72
N LYS A 32 1.99 -19.35 -1.59
CA LYS A 32 1.39 -18.40 -0.62
C LYS A 32 1.29 -16.98 -1.17
N VAL A 33 1.14 -16.82 -2.48
CA VAL A 33 1.00 -15.54 -3.18
C VAL A 33 -0.18 -14.75 -2.62
N ALA A 34 -1.33 -15.41 -2.39
CA ALA A 34 -2.50 -14.75 -1.79
C ALA A 34 -2.21 -14.22 -0.37
N THR A 35 -1.42 -14.94 0.44
CA THR A 35 -0.99 -14.46 1.76
C THR A 35 -0.12 -13.21 1.63
N ALA A 36 0.86 -13.22 0.71
CA ALA A 36 1.72 -12.07 0.47
C ALA A 36 0.93 -10.86 -0.04
N MET A 37 -0.06 -11.07 -0.92
CA MET A 37 -0.95 -10.01 -1.40
C MET A 37 -1.79 -9.40 -0.28
N ILE A 38 -2.28 -10.21 0.68
CA ILE A 38 -3.04 -9.69 1.83
C ILE A 38 -2.12 -8.87 2.77
N VAL A 39 -0.93 -9.38 3.09
CA VAL A 39 0.06 -8.66 3.92
C VAL A 39 0.43 -7.32 3.30
N LEU A 40 0.64 -7.30 1.98
CA LEU A 40 0.93 -6.10 1.19
C LEU A 40 -0.33 -5.35 0.74
N GLY A 41 -1.51 -5.70 1.26
CA GLY A 41 -2.78 -5.29 0.67
C GLY A 41 -2.92 -3.77 0.52
N VAL A 42 -2.52 -3.01 1.53
CA VAL A 42 -2.59 -1.55 1.49
C VAL A 42 -1.59 -0.91 0.51
N PRO A 43 -0.26 -1.14 0.61
CA PRO A 43 0.67 -0.57 -0.36
C PRO A 43 0.43 -1.08 -1.79
N LEU A 44 -0.03 -2.33 -1.96
CA LEU A 44 -0.38 -2.87 -3.28
C LEU A 44 -1.58 -2.13 -3.87
N MET A 45 -2.65 -1.94 -3.09
CA MET A 45 -3.84 -1.20 -3.56
C MET A 45 -3.56 0.27 -3.81
N ASP A 46 -2.68 0.91 -3.03
CA ASP A 46 -2.25 2.29 -3.28
C ASP A 46 -1.56 2.44 -4.64
N VAL A 47 -0.65 1.52 -4.98
CA VAL A 47 0.01 1.49 -6.30
C VAL A 47 -1.01 1.25 -7.41
N VAL A 48 -1.92 0.28 -7.26
CA VAL A 48 -2.98 0.01 -8.24
C VAL A 48 -3.85 1.24 -8.46
N TYR A 49 -4.28 1.91 -7.39
CA TYR A 49 -5.08 3.13 -7.47
C TYR A 49 -4.35 4.25 -8.22
N VAL A 50 -3.08 4.50 -7.90
CA VAL A 50 -2.26 5.52 -8.59
C VAL A 50 -2.13 5.18 -10.08
N ILE A 51 -1.86 3.93 -10.44
CA ILE A 51 -1.79 3.49 -11.84
C ILE A 51 -3.12 3.74 -12.54
N LEU A 52 -4.25 3.30 -11.98
CA LEU A 52 -5.57 3.48 -12.57
C LEU A 52 -5.92 4.95 -12.78
N ARG A 53 -5.66 5.80 -11.78
CA ARG A 53 -5.89 7.25 -11.89
C ARG A 53 -5.03 7.88 -12.99
N ARG A 54 -3.77 7.46 -13.14
CA ARG A 54 -2.88 7.99 -14.18
C ARG A 54 -3.31 7.58 -15.58
N LEU A 55 -3.70 6.32 -15.75
CA LEU A 55 -4.25 5.81 -17.01
C LEU A 55 -5.51 6.58 -17.39
N ALA A 56 -6.42 6.83 -16.44
CA ALA A 56 -7.62 7.65 -16.67
C ALA A 56 -7.29 9.11 -17.07
N ALA A 57 -6.16 9.65 -16.61
CA ALA A 57 -5.67 10.97 -16.97
C ALA A 57 -4.78 10.99 -18.23
N GLY A 58 -4.64 9.86 -18.95
CA GLY A 58 -3.78 9.75 -20.14
C GLY A 58 -2.27 9.88 -19.85
N LYS A 59 -1.85 9.77 -18.59
CA LYS A 59 -0.44 9.91 -18.18
C LYS A 59 0.24 8.55 -18.12
N SER A 60 1.52 8.50 -18.49
CA SER A 60 2.33 7.28 -18.36
C SER A 60 2.35 6.78 -16.90
N PRO A 61 2.17 5.47 -16.63
CA PRO A 61 2.10 4.91 -15.28
C PRO A 61 3.47 4.74 -14.60
N VAL A 62 4.58 4.93 -15.34
CA VAL A 62 5.93 4.58 -14.88
C VAL A 62 6.67 5.74 -14.21
N TRP A 63 6.20 6.97 -14.42
CA TRP A 63 6.82 8.16 -13.81
C TRP A 63 6.37 8.32 -12.35
N GLY A 64 7.18 9.01 -11.54
CA GLY A 64 6.84 9.29 -10.14
C GLY A 64 5.52 10.08 -9.99
N ASP A 65 4.81 9.83 -8.89
CA ASP A 65 3.60 10.57 -8.49
C ASP A 65 3.72 10.93 -6.99
N THR A 66 3.18 12.07 -6.58
CA THR A 66 3.19 12.56 -5.19
C THR A 66 1.83 12.40 -4.52
N ASN A 67 0.95 11.60 -5.12
CA ASN A 67 -0.43 11.43 -4.68
C ASN A 67 -0.73 10.00 -4.19
N HIS A 68 0.29 9.32 -3.67
CA HIS A 68 0.16 8.09 -2.87
C HIS A 68 -0.49 8.38 -1.51
N LEU A 69 -1.09 7.35 -0.89
CA LEU A 69 -1.78 7.44 0.40
C LEU A 69 -0.97 8.20 1.45
N HIS A 70 0.32 7.86 1.60
CA HIS A 70 1.17 8.49 2.62
C HIS A 70 1.34 9.99 2.40
N HIS A 71 1.41 10.47 1.15
CA HIS A 71 1.45 11.90 0.85
C HIS A 71 0.11 12.58 1.13
N GLN A 72 -1.01 11.90 0.87
CA GLN A 72 -2.34 12.43 1.18
C GLN A 72 -2.53 12.55 2.70
N LEU A 73 -2.12 11.54 3.48
CA LEU A 73 -2.13 11.57 4.94
C LEU A 73 -1.24 12.69 5.51
N LEU A 74 -0.07 12.94 4.91
CA LEU A 74 0.79 14.07 5.28
C LEU A 74 0.07 15.42 5.04
N ARG A 75 -0.67 15.57 3.94
CA ARG A 75 -1.46 16.78 3.66
C ARG A 75 -2.63 16.96 4.65
N LEU A 76 -3.16 15.86 5.18
CA LEU A 76 -4.16 15.86 6.26
C LEU A 76 -3.56 16.13 7.65
N GLY A 77 -2.26 16.40 7.75
CA GLY A 77 -1.60 16.78 9.01
C GLY A 77 -1.02 15.62 9.82
N TRP A 78 -1.01 14.39 9.28
CA TRP A 78 -0.37 13.26 9.97
C TRP A 78 1.15 13.40 9.94
N SER A 79 1.81 12.98 11.02
CA SER A 79 3.27 12.90 11.08
C SER A 79 3.81 11.66 10.35
N LYS A 80 5.06 11.73 9.86
CA LYS A 80 5.73 10.59 9.22
C LYS A 80 5.80 9.35 10.12
N ALA A 81 5.97 9.56 11.44
CA ALA A 81 6.00 8.48 12.42
C ALA A 81 4.63 7.79 12.57
N GLN A 82 3.54 8.55 12.61
CA GLN A 82 2.18 8.00 12.65
C GLN A 82 1.87 7.18 11.41
N ILE A 83 2.23 7.67 10.22
CA ILE A 83 2.00 6.97 8.96
C ILE A 83 2.81 5.66 8.90
N ALA A 84 4.08 5.68 9.33
CA ALA A 84 4.90 4.47 9.40
C ALA A 84 4.30 3.44 10.37
N GLY A 85 3.87 3.88 11.55
CA GLY A 85 3.20 3.04 12.55
C GLY A 85 1.90 2.44 12.02
N LEU A 86 1.10 3.21 11.28
CA LEU A 86 -0.12 2.74 10.61
C LEU A 86 0.20 1.60 9.63
N TYR A 87 1.19 1.77 8.76
CA TYR A 87 1.58 0.72 7.80
C TYR A 87 2.07 -0.55 8.49
N TRP A 88 2.88 -0.43 9.54
CA TRP A 88 3.33 -1.59 10.32
C TRP A 88 2.18 -2.31 10.99
N LEU A 89 1.28 -1.57 11.65
CA LEU A 89 0.12 -2.14 12.32
C LEU A 89 -0.80 -2.86 11.32
N MET A 90 -1.13 -2.23 10.20
CA MET A 90 -1.96 -2.86 9.16
C MET A 90 -1.30 -4.11 8.59
N SER A 91 0.00 -4.06 8.29
CA SER A 91 0.73 -5.22 7.75
C SER A 91 0.76 -6.38 8.75
N ALA A 92 0.93 -6.09 10.05
CA ALA A 92 0.91 -7.08 11.12
C ALA A 92 -0.49 -7.70 11.29
N VAL A 93 -1.54 -6.89 11.32
CA VAL A 93 -2.92 -7.36 11.45
C VAL A 93 -3.33 -8.18 10.23
N LEU A 94 -3.11 -7.67 9.02
CA LEU A 94 -3.43 -8.38 7.78
C LEU A 94 -2.62 -9.67 7.65
N GLY A 95 -1.36 -9.68 8.08
CA GLY A 95 -0.54 -10.89 8.14
C GLY A 95 -1.07 -11.93 9.11
N ALA A 96 -1.43 -11.53 10.33
CA ALA A 96 -2.03 -12.43 11.32
C ALA A 96 -3.35 -13.02 10.82
N VAL A 97 -4.21 -12.20 10.20
CA VAL A 97 -5.45 -12.65 9.57
C VAL A 97 -5.15 -13.64 8.44
N ALA A 98 -4.23 -13.33 7.53
CA ALA A 98 -3.93 -14.15 6.36
C ALA A 98 -3.45 -15.57 6.69
N LEU A 99 -2.84 -15.77 7.87
CA LEU A 99 -2.41 -17.09 8.35
C LEU A 99 -3.60 -18.00 8.72
N GLN A 100 -4.72 -17.42 9.17
CA GLN A 100 -5.88 -18.18 9.64
C GLN A 100 -6.94 -18.41 8.54
N LEU A 101 -6.79 -17.77 7.38
CA LEU A 101 -7.74 -17.88 6.28
C LEU A 101 -7.47 -19.11 5.41
N ASN A 102 -8.56 -19.77 4.99
CA ASN A 102 -8.52 -20.74 3.90
C ASN A 102 -8.41 -20.04 2.52
N SER A 103 -8.19 -20.82 1.46
CA SER A 103 -7.97 -20.28 0.10
C SER A 103 -9.12 -19.42 -0.43
N GLN A 104 -10.37 -19.82 -0.20
CA GLN A 104 -11.54 -19.09 -0.69
C GLN A 104 -11.73 -17.77 0.07
N MET A 105 -11.57 -17.80 1.39
CA MET A 105 -11.66 -16.61 2.24
C MET A 105 -10.57 -15.59 1.92
N LYS A 106 -9.36 -16.04 1.53
CA LYS A 106 -8.30 -15.12 1.08
C LYS A 106 -8.73 -14.29 -0.13
N ILE A 107 -9.44 -14.88 -1.10
CA ILE A 107 -9.94 -14.15 -2.26
C ILE A 107 -10.94 -13.08 -1.82
N TYR A 108 -11.90 -13.42 -0.97
CA TYR A 108 -12.86 -12.46 -0.43
C TYR A 108 -12.17 -11.34 0.37
N THR A 109 -11.16 -11.66 1.16
CA THR A 109 -10.37 -10.67 1.90
C THR A 109 -9.60 -9.73 0.96
N ILE A 110 -9.02 -10.24 -0.13
CA ILE A 110 -8.35 -9.39 -1.13
C ILE A 110 -9.34 -8.42 -1.77
N LEU A 111 -10.53 -8.90 -2.16
CA LEU A 111 -11.58 -8.04 -2.71
C LEU A 111 -12.06 -6.99 -1.70
N LEU A 112 -12.24 -7.39 -0.43
CA LEU A 112 -12.60 -6.48 0.65
C LEU A 112 -11.54 -5.39 0.85
N ILE A 113 -10.26 -5.74 0.88
CA ILE A 113 -9.15 -4.78 0.98
C ILE A 113 -9.17 -3.83 -0.21
N ALA A 114 -9.39 -4.34 -1.43
CA ALA A 114 -9.45 -3.52 -2.63
C ALA A 114 -10.56 -2.46 -2.55
N ILE A 115 -11.76 -2.86 -2.12
CA ILE A 115 -12.90 -1.95 -1.94
C ILE A 115 -12.65 -0.97 -0.80
N ALA A 116 -12.19 -1.45 0.36
CA ALA A 116 -11.99 -0.61 1.54
C ALA A 116 -10.88 0.43 1.32
N VAL A 117 -9.69 0.01 0.88
CA VAL A 117 -8.56 0.91 0.64
C VAL A 117 -8.84 1.81 -0.55
N GLY A 118 -9.41 1.28 -1.63
CA GLY A 118 -9.81 2.06 -2.80
C GLY A 118 -10.85 3.13 -2.46
N GLY A 119 -11.87 2.77 -1.66
CA GLY A 119 -12.88 3.69 -1.15
C GLY A 119 -12.31 4.79 -0.28
N VAL A 120 -11.41 4.45 0.66
CA VAL A 120 -10.70 5.45 1.48
C VAL A 120 -9.84 6.38 0.63
N LEU A 121 -9.11 5.85 -0.36
CA LEU A 121 -8.28 6.64 -1.27
C LEU A 121 -9.12 7.61 -2.10
N LEU A 122 -10.25 7.15 -2.65
CA LEU A 122 -11.19 8.00 -3.38
C LEU A 122 -11.77 9.08 -2.48
N TRP A 123 -12.23 8.71 -1.27
CA TRP A 123 -12.78 9.66 -0.32
C TRP A 123 -11.77 10.75 0.06
N ILE A 124 -10.53 10.38 0.41
CA ILE A 124 -9.47 11.35 0.73
C ILE A 124 -9.18 12.24 -0.48
N ASN A 125 -9.11 11.67 -1.68
CA ASN A 125 -8.83 12.44 -2.90
C ASN A 125 -9.91 13.49 -3.17
N LEU A 126 -11.19 13.12 -3.05
CA LEU A 126 -12.32 14.04 -3.23
C LEU A 126 -12.33 15.12 -2.14
N PHE A 127 -12.14 14.74 -0.88
CA PHE A 127 -12.09 15.65 0.26
C PHE A 127 -10.94 16.67 0.14
N LEU A 128 -9.76 16.23 -0.28
CA LEU A 128 -8.62 17.12 -0.49
C LEU A 128 -8.81 18.02 -1.73
N SER A 129 -9.61 17.59 -2.70
CA SER A 129 -9.91 18.39 -3.90
C SER A 129 -10.91 19.50 -3.59
N SER A 130 -11.94 19.24 -2.77
CA SER A 130 -12.92 20.27 -2.39
C SER A 130 -12.29 21.37 -1.54
N ASN A 131 -11.35 21.02 -0.66
CA ASN A 131 -10.68 21.98 0.22
C ASN A 131 -9.61 22.84 -0.48
N GLN A 132 -9.30 22.57 -1.75
CA GLN A 132 -8.37 23.37 -2.56
C GLN A 132 -9.08 24.36 -3.48
N SER A 133 -10.41 24.27 -3.60
CA SER A 133 -11.25 25.17 -4.40
C SER A 133 -11.92 26.29 -3.60
N GLU A 134 -11.69 26.34 -2.28
CA GLU A 134 -12.03 27.47 -1.39
C GLU A 134 -10.78 28.33 -1.13
#